data_AF-A0A9E1V242-F1
#
_entry.id   AF-A0A9E1V242-F1
#
_cell.length_a   1.000
_cell.length_b   1.000
_cell.length_c   1.000
_cell.angle_alpha   90.00
_cell.angle_beta   90.00
_cell.angle_gamma   90.00
#
_symmetry.space_group_name_H-M   'P 1'
#
loop_
_entity.id
_entity.type
_entity.pdbx_description
1 polymer ?
#
loop_
_entity_poly.entity_id
_entity_poly.type
_entity_poly.pdbx_seq_one_letter_code
_entity_poly.pdbx_strand_id
1 'polypeptide(L)'
;NCVACHRPGKRAGGVDLSGDKTDFFNVAYETLARQGKPGQNPYTKWIPTFNGMEANILQVTPGYWGSPASKLADIVLSGHPDRNGRKRTHLEESDRRTVFAWIDLNVPYYGTATSRHNDLPGCRRLYPKALDAVLRDVAQRRCISCHKQGVPRQPYVRVTGIESNRFLLAPLAGAAGGTQACGKAVFESKSDPDYQAIVKTFDGISDLMATTPRIDMDRNQEPVVGRPGSR
;
A
#
# COMPACT_ATOMS: atom_id res chain seq x y z
N ASN A 1 -6.74 -12.12 -10.21
CA ASN A 1 -5.51 -12.88 -9.90
C ASN A 1 -5.08 -12.77 -8.43
N CYS A 2 -4.67 -11.61 -7.91
CA CYS A 2 -3.99 -11.56 -6.60
C CYS A 2 -4.87 -11.15 -5.39
N VAL A 3 -5.70 -10.13 -5.55
CA VAL A 3 -6.43 -9.47 -4.42
C VAL A 3 -7.45 -10.35 -3.71
N ALA A 4 -7.91 -11.43 -4.34
CA ALA A 4 -8.83 -12.39 -3.72
C ALA A 4 -8.25 -13.03 -2.44
N CYS A 5 -6.91 -13.18 -2.40
CA CYS A 5 -6.17 -13.76 -1.27
C CYS A 5 -5.21 -12.78 -0.57
N HIS A 6 -5.02 -11.58 -1.11
CA HIS A 6 -4.09 -10.56 -0.60
C HIS A 6 -4.82 -9.23 -0.39
N ARG A 7 -5.61 -9.15 0.69
CA ARG A 7 -6.47 -8.01 1.05
C ARG A 7 -6.53 -7.81 2.57
N PRO A 8 -7.00 -6.67 3.11
CA PRO A 8 -6.87 -6.30 4.54
C PRO A 8 -7.30 -7.38 5.55
N GLY A 9 -8.43 -8.06 5.29
CA GLY A 9 -8.96 -9.13 6.15
C GLY A 9 -8.53 -10.55 5.75
N LYS A 10 -7.85 -10.72 4.61
CA LYS A 10 -7.33 -12.02 4.14
C LYS A 10 -5.97 -11.77 3.49
N ARG A 11 -4.92 -11.78 4.32
CA ARG A 11 -3.55 -11.44 3.95
C ARG A 11 -2.70 -12.70 3.83
N ALA A 12 -2.95 -13.51 2.81
CA ALA A 12 -2.13 -14.71 2.60
C ALA A 12 -0.64 -14.30 2.48
N GLY A 13 0.22 -15.00 3.23
CA GLY A 13 1.65 -14.65 3.31
C GLY A 13 1.94 -13.29 3.95
N GLY A 14 0.99 -12.69 4.69
CA GLY A 14 1.13 -11.36 5.27
C GLY A 14 0.99 -10.21 4.26
N VAL A 15 0.69 -10.51 3.00
CA VAL A 15 0.69 -9.55 1.89
C VAL A 15 -0.70 -8.96 1.66
N ASP A 16 -0.74 -7.66 1.41
CA ASP A 16 -1.94 -6.92 1.06
C ASP A 16 -1.68 -6.17 -0.25
N LEU A 17 -2.49 -6.46 -1.27
CA LEU A 17 -2.36 -5.90 -2.61
C LEU A 17 -3.62 -5.12 -3.01
N SER A 18 -4.42 -4.68 -2.03
CA SER A 18 -5.61 -3.88 -2.30
C SER A 18 -5.27 -2.59 -3.05
N GLY A 19 -6.20 -2.14 -3.90
CA GLY A 19 -6.09 -0.86 -4.60
C GLY A 19 -6.38 0.37 -3.73
N ASP A 20 -6.70 0.19 -2.45
CA ASP A 20 -6.97 1.28 -1.52
C ASP A 20 -5.79 2.25 -1.48
N LYS A 21 -6.12 3.53 -1.52
CA LYS A 21 -5.17 4.61 -1.54
C LYS A 21 -4.61 4.87 -0.16
N THR A 22 -3.32 5.16 -0.12
CA THR A 22 -2.60 5.54 1.09
C THR A 22 -2.38 7.04 1.13
N ASP A 23 -1.74 7.53 2.19
CA ASP A 23 -1.29 8.91 2.26
C ASP A 23 -0.35 9.27 1.11
N PHE A 24 0.38 8.32 0.51
CA PHE A 24 1.28 8.59 -0.62
C PHE A 24 0.90 7.94 -1.96
N PHE A 25 0.38 6.71 -1.98
CA PHE A 25 0.22 5.88 -3.19
C PHE A 25 -1.03 5.01 -3.06
N ASN A 26 -0.92 3.72 -3.31
CA ASN A 26 -1.89 2.69 -2.96
C ASN A 26 -1.19 1.54 -2.25
N VAL A 27 -1.95 0.69 -1.56
CA VAL A 27 -1.38 -0.38 -0.73
C VAL A 27 -0.56 -1.38 -1.53
N ALA A 28 -0.99 -1.75 -2.73
CA ALA A 28 -0.24 -2.66 -3.58
C ALA A 28 1.16 -2.12 -3.90
N TYR A 29 1.27 -0.83 -4.21
CA TYR A 29 2.56 -0.19 -4.49
C TYR A 29 3.40 -0.01 -3.23
N GLU A 30 2.79 0.37 -2.09
CA GLU A 30 3.53 0.41 -0.82
C GLU A 30 4.15 -0.96 -0.49
N THR A 31 3.42 -2.04 -0.78
CA THR A 31 3.88 -3.41 -0.55
C THR A 31 4.95 -3.85 -1.56
N LEU A 32 4.69 -3.67 -2.85
CA LEU A 32 5.52 -4.21 -3.92
C LEU A 32 6.75 -3.36 -4.24
N ALA A 33 6.76 -2.06 -3.92
CA ALA A 33 7.86 -1.16 -4.24
C ALA A 33 8.51 -0.53 -3.00
N ARG A 34 7.74 -0.17 -1.96
CA ARG A 34 8.25 0.64 -0.82
C ARG A 34 8.45 -0.11 0.49
N GLN A 35 7.98 -1.35 0.61
CA GLN A 35 8.21 -2.14 1.81
C GLN A 35 9.71 -2.39 2.01
N GLY A 36 10.17 -2.23 3.25
CA GLY A 36 11.59 -2.37 3.60
C GLY A 36 12.36 -1.06 3.38
N LYS A 37 13.68 -1.15 3.28
CA LYS A 37 14.52 0.00 2.91
C LYS A 37 14.51 0.18 1.38
N PRO A 38 14.76 1.39 0.88
CA PRO A 38 14.95 1.65 -0.56
C PRO A 38 15.92 0.64 -1.20
N GLY A 39 15.55 0.03 -2.33
CA GLY A 39 16.32 -1.03 -3.01
C GLY A 39 16.35 -2.40 -2.31
N GLN A 40 15.73 -2.53 -1.13
CA GLN A 40 15.67 -3.76 -0.34
C GLN A 40 14.23 -4.32 -0.23
N ASN A 41 13.36 -3.97 -1.19
CA ASN A 41 12.01 -4.52 -1.22
C ASN A 41 12.08 -6.05 -1.42
N PRO A 42 11.24 -6.84 -0.70
CA PRO A 42 11.28 -8.30 -0.78
C PRO A 42 10.64 -8.87 -2.06
N TYR A 43 9.92 -8.08 -2.84
CA TYR A 43 9.20 -8.51 -4.04
C TYR A 43 9.82 -7.97 -5.32
N THR A 44 10.28 -6.72 -5.32
CA THR A 44 10.91 -6.09 -6.49
C THR A 44 12.34 -5.64 -6.19
N LYS A 45 13.20 -5.77 -7.18
CA LYS A 45 14.58 -5.26 -7.18
C LYS A 45 14.67 -4.11 -8.17
N TRP A 46 14.82 -2.92 -7.63
CA TRP A 46 14.84 -1.68 -8.41
C TRP A 46 15.82 -0.70 -7.77
N ILE A 47 16.28 0.26 -8.55
CA ILE A 47 17.33 1.20 -8.17
C ILE A 47 16.66 2.43 -7.54
N PRO A 48 16.87 2.70 -6.23
CA PRO A 48 16.37 3.94 -5.65
C PRO A 48 17.17 5.13 -6.19
N THR A 49 16.54 5.96 -7.03
CA THR A 49 17.17 7.14 -7.66
C THR A 49 16.48 8.44 -7.24
N PHE A 50 16.04 8.53 -5.99
CA PHE A 50 15.28 9.66 -5.48
C PHE A 50 15.86 10.15 -4.16
N ASN A 51 15.76 11.46 -3.91
CA ASN A 51 16.02 12.10 -2.63
C ASN A 51 17.38 11.72 -1.99
N GLY A 52 18.45 11.60 -2.78
CA GLY A 52 19.79 11.31 -2.24
C GLY A 52 20.02 9.82 -1.94
N MET A 53 19.21 8.92 -2.49
CA MET A 53 19.28 7.47 -2.24
C MET A 53 20.09 6.70 -3.29
N GLU A 54 21.01 7.36 -3.99
CA GLU A 54 21.76 6.80 -5.11
C GLU A 54 22.99 5.97 -4.68
N ALA A 55 23.14 5.63 -3.39
CA ALA A 55 24.32 4.93 -2.88
C ALA A 55 24.64 3.59 -3.58
N ASN A 56 23.65 2.99 -4.25
CA ASN A 56 23.78 1.70 -4.93
C ASN A 56 23.85 1.81 -6.46
N ILE A 57 23.92 3.00 -7.06
CA ILE A 57 23.90 3.16 -8.53
C ILE A 57 25.12 2.54 -9.23
N LEU A 58 26.24 2.36 -8.52
CA LEU A 58 27.44 1.74 -9.07
C LEU A 58 27.30 0.21 -9.20
N GLN A 59 26.25 -0.38 -8.65
CA GLN A 59 25.94 -1.78 -8.86
C GLN A 59 25.36 -1.98 -10.25
N VAL A 60 26.23 -2.34 -11.19
CA VAL A 60 25.93 -2.50 -12.62
C VAL A 60 26.03 -3.94 -13.11
N THR A 61 26.18 -4.91 -12.20
CA THR A 61 26.25 -6.33 -12.58
C THR A 61 24.97 -6.73 -13.32
N PRO A 62 25.07 -7.30 -14.55
CA PRO A 62 23.90 -7.73 -15.30
C PRO A 62 22.99 -8.65 -14.48
N GLY A 63 21.69 -8.39 -14.49
CA GLY A 63 20.70 -9.17 -13.75
C GLY A 63 20.67 -8.95 -12.24
N TYR A 64 21.44 -8.00 -11.70
CA TYR A 64 21.36 -7.65 -10.27
C TYR A 64 20.05 -6.93 -9.91
N TRP A 65 19.54 -6.10 -10.83
CA TRP A 65 18.29 -5.35 -10.70
C TRP A 65 17.26 -5.84 -11.72
N GLY A 66 16.03 -5.34 -11.60
CA GLY A 66 14.96 -5.57 -12.54
C GLY A 66 14.19 -6.86 -12.28
N SER A 67 13.38 -7.24 -13.25
CA SER A 67 12.55 -8.43 -13.25
C SER A 67 13.36 -9.72 -13.04
N PRO A 68 14.59 -9.92 -13.58
CA PRO A 68 15.34 -11.16 -13.35
C PRO A 68 15.77 -11.38 -11.89
N ALA A 69 15.91 -10.30 -11.12
CA ALA A 69 16.26 -10.35 -9.70
C ALA A 69 15.04 -10.30 -8.77
N SER A 70 13.83 -10.11 -9.33
CA SER A 70 12.63 -9.80 -8.56
C SER A 70 11.81 -11.05 -8.27
N LYS A 71 11.60 -11.35 -6.99
CA LYS A 71 10.72 -12.44 -6.53
C LYS A 71 9.31 -12.36 -7.13
N LEU A 72 8.79 -11.16 -7.36
CA LEU A 72 7.48 -10.98 -8.01
C LEU A 72 7.47 -11.58 -9.42
N ALA A 73 8.56 -11.43 -10.18
CA ALA A 73 8.66 -11.99 -11.52
C ALA A 73 8.63 -13.52 -11.48
N ASP A 74 9.35 -14.15 -10.54
CA ASP A 74 9.32 -15.60 -10.34
C ASP A 74 7.92 -16.12 -9.98
N ILE A 75 7.21 -15.41 -9.10
CA ILE A 75 5.83 -15.74 -8.70
C ILE A 75 4.90 -15.69 -9.93
N VAL A 76 5.05 -14.66 -10.76
CA VAL A 76 4.26 -14.47 -11.98
C VAL A 76 4.59 -15.52 -13.04
N LEU A 77 5.86 -15.84 -13.25
CA LEU A 77 6.33 -16.85 -14.21
C LEU A 77 5.85 -18.26 -13.83
N SER A 78 5.95 -18.61 -12.54
CA SER A 78 5.54 -19.92 -12.04
C SER A 78 4.02 -20.12 -11.97
N GLY A 79 3.24 -19.04 -12.07
CA GLY A 79 1.79 -19.08 -11.88
C GLY A 79 1.37 -19.24 -10.41
N HIS A 80 2.26 -18.87 -9.47
CA HIS A 80 2.05 -18.91 -8.02
C HIS A 80 1.44 -20.24 -7.54
N PRO A 81 2.15 -21.37 -7.69
CA PRO A 81 1.59 -22.68 -7.35
C PRO A 81 1.22 -22.79 -5.87
N ASP A 82 0.18 -23.58 -5.58
CA ASP A 82 -0.14 -24.02 -4.22
C ASP A 82 0.84 -25.10 -3.73
N ARG A 83 0.60 -25.63 -2.52
CA ARG A 83 1.43 -26.68 -1.92
C ARG A 83 1.45 -27.99 -2.73
N ASN A 84 0.48 -28.19 -3.61
CA ASN A 84 0.36 -29.37 -4.47
C ASN A 84 0.87 -29.09 -5.90
N GLY A 85 1.51 -27.94 -6.13
CA GLY A 85 2.03 -27.55 -7.44
C GLY A 85 0.98 -26.99 -8.40
N ARG A 86 -0.29 -26.85 -7.99
CA ARG A 86 -1.35 -26.34 -8.87
C ARG A 86 -1.25 -24.82 -8.96
N LYS A 87 -1.12 -24.30 -10.19
CA LYS A 87 -1.09 -22.86 -10.46
C LYS A 87 -2.33 -22.17 -9.87
N ARG A 88 -2.12 -21.05 -9.18
CA ARG A 88 -3.20 -20.21 -8.62
C ARG A 88 -3.53 -19.03 -9.51
N THR A 89 -2.60 -18.63 -10.39
CA THR A 89 -2.80 -17.51 -11.30
C THR A 89 -2.58 -17.94 -12.74
N HIS A 90 -3.49 -17.51 -13.60
CA HIS A 90 -3.42 -17.69 -15.04
C HIS A 90 -3.35 -16.29 -15.66
N LEU A 91 -2.14 -15.78 -15.80
CA LEU A 91 -1.87 -14.50 -16.45
C LEU A 91 -1.48 -14.78 -17.90
N GLU A 92 -2.10 -14.05 -18.83
CA GLU A 92 -1.72 -14.07 -20.23
C GLU A 92 -0.28 -13.57 -20.40
N GLU A 93 0.36 -13.92 -21.52
CA GLU A 93 1.74 -13.49 -21.78
C GLU A 93 1.91 -11.97 -21.76
N SER A 94 0.95 -11.23 -22.32
CA SER A 94 0.94 -9.77 -22.30
C SER A 94 0.96 -9.23 -20.87
N ASP A 95 0.12 -9.76 -19.98
CA ASP A 95 0.03 -9.30 -18.58
C ASP A 95 1.32 -9.58 -17.82
N ARG A 96 1.94 -10.74 -18.06
CA ARG A 96 3.25 -11.08 -17.48
C ARG A 96 4.32 -10.10 -17.93
N ARG A 97 4.38 -9.81 -19.24
CA ARG A 97 5.32 -8.83 -19.81
C ARG A 97 5.08 -7.43 -19.27
N THR A 98 3.83 -7.01 -19.04
CA THR A 98 3.52 -5.73 -18.40
C THR A 98 4.10 -5.64 -16.99
N VAL A 99 4.00 -6.71 -16.18
CA VAL A 99 4.62 -6.73 -14.84
C VAL A 99 6.14 -6.64 -14.94
N PHE A 100 6.78 -7.38 -15.85
CA PHE A 100 8.24 -7.32 -16.03
C PHE A 100 8.68 -5.94 -16.47
N ALA A 101 8.03 -5.38 -17.49
CA ALA A 101 8.29 -4.03 -17.97
C ALA A 101 8.12 -2.98 -16.86
N TRP A 102 7.09 -3.09 -16.02
CA TRP A 102 6.91 -2.18 -14.88
C TRP A 102 8.08 -2.26 -13.89
N ILE A 103 8.57 -3.46 -13.57
CA ILE A 103 9.76 -3.63 -12.70
C ILE A 103 11.01 -3.04 -13.39
N ASP A 104 11.22 -3.37 -14.65
CA ASP A 104 12.41 -2.98 -15.44
C ASP A 104 12.45 -1.48 -15.76
N LEU A 105 11.29 -0.82 -15.79
CA LEU A 105 11.17 0.65 -15.86
C LEU A 105 11.38 1.33 -14.50
N ASN A 106 11.92 0.59 -13.52
CA ASN A 106 12.21 1.08 -12.18
C ASN A 106 10.95 1.43 -11.37
N VAL A 107 9.92 0.58 -11.49
CA VAL A 107 8.66 0.60 -10.73
C VAL A 107 7.96 1.97 -10.69
N PRO A 108 7.66 2.62 -11.82
CA PRO A 108 6.96 3.91 -11.78
C PRO A 108 5.55 3.77 -11.18
N TYR A 109 5.10 4.78 -10.42
CA TYR A 109 3.71 4.86 -9.96
C TYR A 109 2.85 5.78 -10.83
N TYR A 110 3.37 6.97 -11.14
CA TYR A 110 2.71 7.95 -12.00
C TYR A 110 3.33 7.91 -13.40
N GLY A 111 2.50 8.06 -14.42
CA GLY A 111 2.97 8.22 -15.81
C GLY A 111 3.47 9.63 -16.14
N THR A 112 3.25 10.61 -15.26
CA THR A 112 3.69 12.00 -15.43
C THR A 112 4.23 12.57 -14.12
N ALA A 113 4.94 13.71 -14.20
CA ALA A 113 5.45 14.44 -13.03
C ALA A 113 4.46 15.47 -12.46
N THR A 114 3.24 15.55 -13.00
CA THR A 114 2.24 16.53 -12.59
C THR A 114 1.80 16.26 -11.15
N SER A 115 1.50 17.31 -10.38
CA SER A 115 0.83 17.20 -9.08
C SER A 115 -0.11 18.37 -8.84
N ARG A 116 -1.17 18.11 -8.07
CA ARG A 116 -2.09 19.11 -7.51
C ARG A 116 -1.71 19.60 -6.11
N HIS A 117 -0.67 19.00 -5.52
CA HIS A 117 -0.27 19.25 -4.14
C HIS A 117 1.25 19.51 -4.05
N ASN A 118 1.75 20.49 -4.81
CA ASN A 118 3.19 20.79 -4.89
C ASN A 118 3.79 21.25 -3.55
N ASP A 119 2.95 21.71 -2.63
CA ASP A 119 3.28 22.17 -1.29
C ASP A 119 3.33 21.04 -0.24
N LEU A 120 2.77 19.87 -0.55
CA LEU A 120 2.75 18.73 0.39
C LEU A 120 4.03 17.89 0.28
N PRO A 121 4.44 17.18 1.35
CA PRO A 121 5.56 16.25 1.29
C PRO A 121 5.45 15.25 0.12
N GLY A 122 6.53 15.12 -0.64
CA GLY A 122 6.58 14.29 -1.86
C GLY A 122 5.58 14.74 -2.94
N CYS A 123 5.11 15.98 -2.87
CA CYS A 123 4.06 16.56 -3.70
C CYS A 123 2.74 15.77 -3.69
N ARG A 124 2.43 15.02 -2.62
CA ARG A 124 1.23 14.15 -2.59
C ARG A 124 0.73 13.72 -1.21
N ARG A 125 1.48 13.91 -0.13
CA ARG A 125 1.14 13.26 1.15
C ARG A 125 -0.17 13.77 1.76
N LEU A 126 -1.20 12.94 1.77
CA LEU A 126 -2.49 13.23 2.42
C LEU A 126 -2.53 12.58 3.82
N TYR A 127 -2.08 13.29 4.86
CA TYR A 127 -2.01 12.77 6.22
C TYR A 127 -2.91 13.54 7.19
N PRO A 128 -3.79 12.88 7.96
CA PRO A 128 -4.65 13.60 8.90
C PRO A 128 -3.85 14.14 10.09
N LYS A 129 -3.89 15.46 10.30
CA LYS A 129 -3.06 16.17 11.28
C LYS A 129 -3.22 15.67 12.72
N ALA A 130 -4.45 15.34 13.11
CA ALA A 130 -4.77 14.91 14.48
C ALA A 130 -4.57 13.41 14.74
N LEU A 131 -4.31 12.60 13.69
CA LEU A 131 -4.33 11.14 13.77
C LEU A 131 -3.38 10.61 14.84
N ASP A 132 -2.13 11.08 14.87
CA ASP A 132 -1.11 10.56 15.80
C ASP A 132 -1.42 10.88 17.26
N ALA A 133 -1.99 12.06 17.54
CA ALA A 133 -2.38 12.44 18.88
C ALA A 133 -3.55 11.58 19.38
N VAL A 134 -4.59 11.41 18.56
CA VAL A 134 -5.76 10.58 18.89
C VAL A 134 -5.36 9.11 19.10
N LEU A 135 -4.51 8.56 18.22
CA LEU A 135 -4.04 7.19 18.37
C LEU A 135 -3.22 6.97 19.63
N ARG A 136 -2.39 7.95 20.01
CA ARG A 136 -1.59 7.87 21.24
C ARG A 136 -2.49 7.83 22.47
N ASP A 137 -3.51 8.69 22.51
CA ASP A 137 -4.48 8.71 23.60
C ASP A 137 -5.26 7.39 23.71
N VAL A 138 -5.82 6.90 22.58
CA VAL A 138 -6.54 5.62 22.55
C VAL A 138 -5.61 4.46 22.94
N ALA A 139 -4.38 4.45 22.44
CA ALA A 139 -3.41 3.41 22.77
C ALA A 139 -3.08 3.39 24.26
N GLN A 140 -2.94 4.56 24.89
CA GLN A 140 -2.67 4.67 26.32
C GLN A 140 -3.81 4.10 27.17
N ARG A 141 -5.07 4.32 26.76
CA ARG A 141 -6.24 3.85 27.50
C ARG A 141 -6.56 2.38 27.26
N ARG A 142 -6.35 1.87 26.02
CA ARG A 142 -6.87 0.56 25.61
C ARG A 142 -5.83 -0.47 25.22
N CYS A 143 -4.64 -0.05 24.78
CA CYS A 143 -3.68 -0.95 24.12
C CYS A 143 -2.39 -1.16 24.92
N ILE A 144 -2.06 -0.25 25.85
CA ILE A 144 -0.73 -0.18 26.49
C ILE A 144 -0.37 -1.41 27.33
N SER A 145 -1.38 -2.10 27.90
CA SER A 145 -1.16 -3.30 28.71
C SER A 145 -0.48 -4.43 27.91
N CYS A 146 -0.77 -4.53 26.61
CA CYS A 146 -0.13 -5.48 25.70
C CYS A 146 0.99 -4.84 24.87
N HIS A 147 0.87 -3.56 24.52
CA HIS A 147 1.81 -2.85 23.62
C HIS A 147 2.71 -1.85 24.35
N LYS A 148 3.45 -2.32 25.37
CA LYS A 148 4.32 -1.47 26.21
C LYS A 148 5.40 -0.70 25.42
N GLN A 149 5.82 -1.22 24.26
CA GLN A 149 6.79 -0.60 23.37
C GLN A 149 6.15 0.21 22.22
N GLY A 150 4.82 0.39 22.27
CA GLY A 150 4.04 1.05 21.24
C GLY A 150 3.22 0.09 20.38
N VAL A 151 2.11 0.60 19.85
CA VAL A 151 1.24 -0.15 18.95
C VAL A 151 1.89 -0.21 17.56
N PRO A 152 2.08 -1.40 16.96
CA PRO A 152 2.68 -1.54 15.64
C PRO A 152 1.92 -0.74 14.56
N ARG A 153 2.67 0.01 13.75
CA ARG A 153 2.16 0.84 12.65
C ARG A 153 2.68 0.36 11.31
N GLN A 154 1.88 0.53 10.26
CA GLN A 154 2.38 0.48 8.89
C GLN A 154 3.10 1.81 8.58
N PRO A 155 4.06 1.83 7.65
CA PRO A 155 4.76 3.06 7.25
C PRO A 155 3.90 4.00 6.40
N TYR A 156 2.62 3.67 6.22
CA TYR A 156 1.61 4.43 5.50
C TYR A 156 0.29 4.34 6.25
N VAL A 157 -0.64 5.24 5.93
CA VAL A 157 -2.04 5.17 6.36
C VAL A 157 -2.95 5.08 5.15
N ARG A 158 -4.03 4.32 5.24
CA ARG A 158 -5.06 4.27 4.20
C ARG A 158 -5.96 5.48 4.33
N VAL A 159 -6.16 6.20 3.23
CA VAL A 159 -7.08 7.36 3.15
C VAL A 159 -8.38 7.01 2.43
N THR A 160 -8.39 5.95 1.61
CA THR A 160 -9.62 5.27 1.18
C THR A 160 -9.72 3.92 1.89
N GLY A 161 -10.94 3.45 2.15
CA GLY A 161 -11.13 2.22 2.93
C GLY A 161 -10.50 2.35 4.33
N ILE A 162 -10.73 3.50 4.99
CA ILE A 162 -10.10 3.91 6.26
C ILE A 162 -10.15 2.80 7.31
N GLU A 163 -11.29 2.10 7.41
CA GLU A 163 -11.50 1.01 8.37
C GLU A 163 -10.54 -0.17 8.20
N SER A 164 -9.93 -0.32 7.03
CA SER A 164 -8.92 -1.35 6.74
C SER A 164 -7.53 -1.00 7.27
N ASN A 165 -7.34 0.19 7.85
CA ASN A 165 -6.14 0.50 8.59
C ASN A 165 -5.97 -0.47 9.77
N ARG A 166 -4.76 -1.03 9.97
CA ARG A 166 -4.53 -2.06 11.00
C ARG A 166 -4.91 -1.63 12.41
N PHE A 167 -4.75 -0.35 12.73
CA PHE A 167 -5.09 0.21 14.04
C PHE A 167 -6.60 0.35 14.28
N LEU A 168 -7.44 0.15 13.25
CA LEU A 168 -8.89 0.00 13.36
C LEU A 168 -9.29 -1.47 13.20
N LEU A 169 -8.75 -2.15 12.19
CA LEU A 169 -9.13 -3.52 11.81
C LEU A 169 -8.66 -4.60 12.80
N ALA A 170 -7.46 -4.47 13.36
CA ALA A 170 -6.90 -5.42 14.34
C ALA A 170 -7.67 -5.45 15.68
N PRO A 171 -7.93 -4.30 16.33
CA PRO A 171 -8.64 -4.25 17.61
C PRO A 171 -10.16 -4.46 17.52
N LEU A 172 -10.77 -4.31 16.33
CA LEU A 172 -12.22 -4.47 16.15
C LEU A 172 -12.66 -5.94 16.25
N ALA A 173 -13.80 -6.16 16.91
CA ALA A 173 -14.43 -7.47 17.06
C ALA A 173 -14.67 -8.15 15.70
N GLY A 174 -14.52 -9.49 15.66
CA GLY A 174 -14.80 -10.27 14.46
C GLY A 174 -16.25 -10.12 13.97
N ALA A 175 -17.20 -10.09 14.90
CA ALA A 175 -18.63 -9.90 14.60
C ALA A 175 -18.94 -8.53 13.98
N ALA A 176 -18.10 -7.52 14.21
CA ALA A 176 -18.20 -6.19 13.61
C ALA A 176 -17.39 -6.03 12.31
N GLY A 177 -16.88 -7.15 11.76
CA GLY A 177 -16.05 -7.17 10.55
C GLY A 177 -14.57 -6.88 10.78
N GLY A 178 -14.14 -6.83 12.04
CA GLY A 178 -12.73 -6.75 12.42
C GLY A 178 -12.01 -8.09 12.34
N THR A 179 -10.73 -8.10 12.72
CA THR A 179 -9.93 -9.33 12.80
C THR A 179 -9.71 -9.83 14.22
N GLN A 180 -10.05 -9.02 15.24
CA GLN A 180 -9.83 -9.33 16.65
C GLN A 180 -8.41 -9.85 16.95
N ALA A 181 -7.41 -9.32 16.24
CA ALA A 181 -6.03 -9.81 16.31
C ALA A 181 -5.36 -9.52 17.67
N CYS A 182 -5.97 -8.69 18.51
CA CYS A 182 -5.54 -8.44 19.88
C CYS A 182 -5.88 -9.59 20.86
N GLY A 183 -6.49 -10.68 20.39
CA GLY A 183 -6.95 -11.80 21.22
C GLY A 183 -8.30 -11.57 21.89
N LYS A 184 -8.74 -10.31 22.00
CA LYS A 184 -10.07 -9.87 22.41
C LYS A 184 -10.53 -8.68 21.59
N ALA A 185 -11.83 -8.42 21.57
CA ALA A 185 -12.36 -7.18 21.04
C ALA A 185 -11.91 -6.01 21.92
N VAL A 186 -11.18 -5.05 21.34
CA VAL A 186 -10.85 -3.77 21.99
C VAL A 186 -11.88 -2.72 21.61
N PHE A 187 -12.42 -2.83 20.39
CA PHE A 187 -13.64 -2.17 19.95
C PHE A 187 -14.69 -3.25 19.68
N GLU A 188 -15.80 -3.23 20.40
CA GLU A 188 -16.89 -4.19 20.22
C GLU A 188 -17.63 -3.99 18.89
N SER A 189 -17.74 -2.73 18.46
CA SER A 189 -18.38 -2.37 17.21
C SER A 189 -17.74 -1.12 16.61
N LYS A 190 -18.14 -0.80 15.38
CA LYS A 190 -17.76 0.45 14.73
C LYS A 190 -18.38 1.68 15.40
N SER A 191 -19.40 1.54 16.24
CA SER A 191 -19.97 2.66 16.99
C SER A 191 -19.21 2.98 18.28
N ASP A 192 -18.11 2.26 18.58
CA ASP A 192 -17.27 2.57 19.73
C ASP A 192 -16.74 4.02 19.64
N PRO A 193 -16.82 4.81 20.73
CA PRO A 193 -16.42 6.22 20.71
C PRO A 193 -14.96 6.44 20.27
N ASP A 194 -14.04 5.55 20.65
CA ASP A 194 -12.64 5.67 20.30
C ASP A 194 -12.36 5.22 18.87
N TYR A 195 -13.09 4.21 18.38
CA TYR A 195 -13.08 3.84 16.96
C TYR A 195 -13.53 5.03 16.11
N GLN A 196 -14.67 5.64 16.46
CA GLN A 196 -15.21 6.81 15.77
C GLN A 196 -14.30 8.03 15.88
N ALA A 197 -13.68 8.28 17.04
CA ALA A 197 -12.72 9.36 17.21
C ALA A 197 -11.54 9.22 16.25
N ILE A 198 -11.01 8.01 16.05
CA ILE A 198 -9.95 7.75 15.08
C ILE A 198 -10.46 7.96 13.65
N VAL A 199 -11.60 7.40 13.28
CA VAL A 199 -12.17 7.55 11.92
C VAL A 199 -12.40 9.03 11.58
N LYS A 200 -12.95 9.80 12.53
CA LYS A 200 -13.22 11.24 12.39
C LYS A 200 -11.98 12.07 12.06
N THR A 201 -10.78 11.61 12.43
CA THR A 201 -9.54 12.33 12.06
C THR A 201 -9.37 12.45 10.55
N PHE A 202 -9.99 11.56 9.76
CA PHE A 202 -9.88 11.51 8.31
C PHE A 202 -10.90 12.41 7.57
N ASP A 203 -11.84 13.05 8.27
CA ASP A 203 -12.89 13.87 7.63
C ASP A 203 -12.27 14.95 6.72
N GLY A 204 -11.30 15.71 7.23
CA GLY A 204 -10.62 16.74 6.44
C GLY A 204 -9.81 16.19 5.26
N ILE A 205 -9.35 14.94 5.32
CA ILE A 205 -8.72 14.27 4.16
C ILE A 205 -9.77 13.86 3.14
N SER A 206 -10.95 13.43 3.59
CA SER A 206 -12.07 13.08 2.72
C SER A 206 -12.57 14.31 1.96
N ASP A 207 -12.71 15.45 2.64
CA ASP A 207 -13.07 16.74 2.04
C ASP A 207 -12.00 17.22 1.04
N LEU A 208 -10.73 17.08 1.39
CA LEU A 208 -9.62 17.42 0.49
C LEU A 208 -9.63 16.54 -0.76
N MET A 209 -9.86 15.24 -0.63
CA MET A 209 -9.95 14.33 -1.79
C MET A 209 -11.19 14.61 -2.65
N ALA A 210 -12.29 15.09 -2.07
CA ALA A 210 -13.48 15.46 -2.82
C ALA A 210 -13.28 16.74 -3.65
N THR A 211 -12.49 17.70 -3.15
CA THR A 211 -12.28 19.01 -3.76
C THR A 211 -11.03 19.06 -4.65
N THR A 212 -9.92 18.50 -4.17
CA THR A 212 -8.62 18.45 -4.84
C THR A 212 -8.03 17.04 -4.73
N PRO A 213 -8.58 16.03 -5.43
CA PRO A 213 -8.03 14.69 -5.37
C PRO A 213 -6.63 14.65 -5.95
N ARG A 214 -5.77 13.76 -5.43
CA ARG A 214 -4.54 13.37 -6.15
C ARG A 214 -4.89 12.89 -7.55
N ILE A 215 -3.94 13.02 -8.46
CA ILE A 215 -4.10 12.62 -9.86
C ILE A 215 -4.62 11.18 -9.97
N ASP A 216 -4.04 10.23 -9.24
CA ASP A 216 -4.45 8.82 -9.26
C ASP A 216 -5.79 8.51 -8.54
N MET A 217 -6.44 9.52 -7.99
CA MET A 217 -7.77 9.46 -7.35
C MET A 217 -8.83 10.18 -8.17
N ASP A 218 -8.45 10.88 -9.23
CA ASP A 218 -9.39 11.62 -10.05
C ASP A 218 -10.14 10.68 -10.99
N ARG A 219 -11.47 10.62 -10.81
CA ARG A 219 -12.36 9.79 -11.63
C ARG A 219 -12.63 10.37 -13.01
N ASN A 220 -12.34 11.67 -13.20
CA ASN A 220 -12.58 12.39 -14.45
C ASN A 220 -11.32 12.48 -15.30
N GLN A 221 -10.20 11.92 -14.85
CA GLN A 221 -8.98 11.90 -15.65
C GLN A 221 -9.12 10.87 -16.76
N GLU A 222 -9.05 11.31 -18.02
CA GLU A 222 -8.96 10.38 -19.14
C GLU A 222 -7.70 9.50 -19.00
N PRO A 223 -7.75 8.23 -19.44
CA PRO A 223 -6.55 7.40 -19.51
C PRO A 223 -5.48 8.16 -20.29
N VAL A 224 -4.22 8.08 -19.87
CA VAL A 224 -3.12 8.53 -20.70
C VAL A 224 -3.04 7.55 -21.88
N VAL A 225 -3.86 7.79 -22.91
CA VAL A 225 -3.79 7.07 -24.18
C VAL A 225 -2.48 7.53 -24.81
N GLY A 226 -1.48 6.63 -24.86
CA GLY A 226 -0.31 6.85 -25.69
C GLY A 226 -0.79 7.19 -27.08
N ARG A 227 -0.34 8.32 -27.64
CA ARG A 227 -0.69 8.71 -29.01
C ARG A 227 -0.54 7.47 -29.90
N PRO A 228 -1.57 7.10 -30.70
CA PRO A 228 -1.39 6.02 -31.65
C PRO A 228 -0.20 6.40 -32.52
N GLY A 229 0.83 5.54 -32.52
CA GLY A 229 2.02 5.76 -33.34
C GLY A 229 1.58 6.02 -34.77
N SER A 230 2.02 7.17 -35.31
CA SER A 230 2.01 7.39 -36.74
C SER A 230 2.73 6.22 -37.40
N ARG A 231 2.03 5.58 -38.33
CA ARG A 231 2.53 4.50 -39.19
C ARG A 231 3.84 4.89 -39.88
#